data_AF-A0A962CHJ0-F1
#
_entry.id   AF-A0A962CHJ0-F1
#
_cell.length_a   1.000
_cell.length_b   1.000
_cell.length_c   1.000
_cell.angle_alpha   90.00
_cell.angle_beta   90.00
_cell.angle_gamma   90.00
#
_symmetry.space_group_name_H-M   'P 1'
#
loop_
_entity.id
_entity.type
_entity.pdbx_description
1 polymer ?
#
loop_
_entity_poly.entity_id
_entity_poly.type
_entity_poly.pdbx_seq_one_letter_code
_entity_poly.pdbx_strand_id
1 'polypeptide(L)' 'MNDILIGKSDEAVWLHARYANRHGMIAGATGTGKSVSLMLLAEGFS' A
#
# COMPACT_ATOMS: atom_id res chain seq x y z
N MET A 1 -2.97 -1.65 -16.89
CA MET A 1 -3.45 -0.69 -15.89
C MET A 1 -3.81 -1.51 -14.67
N ASN A 2 -2.83 -1.77 -13.80
CA ASN A 2 -3.10 -2.35 -12.49
C ASN A 2 -2.72 -1.28 -11.47
N ASP A 3 -3.73 -0.74 -10.81
CA ASP A 3 -3.59 0.26 -9.77
C ASP A 3 -3.99 -0.40 -8.46
N ILE A 4 -3.13 -0.25 -7.45
CA ILE A 4 -3.30 -0.88 -6.14
C ILE A 4 -3.81 0.16 -5.16
N LEU A 5 -4.94 -0.10 -4.51
CA LEU A 5 -5.46 0.81 -3.50
C LEU A 5 -4.54 0.79 -2.27
N ILE A 6 -3.98 1.94 -1.89
CA ILE A 6 -3.11 2.08 -0.71
C ILE A 6 -3.89 2.60 0.50
N GLY A 7 -4.90 3.43 0.25
CA GLY A 7 -5.71 4.03 1.30
C GLY A 7 -6.63 5.11 0.75
N LYS A 8 -7.26 5.86 1.65
CA LYS A 8 -8.11 7.00 1.30
C LYS A 8 -8.04 8.08 2.37
N SER A 9 -8.20 9.33 1.98
CA SER A 9 -8.67 10.41 2.85
C SER A 9 -10.05 10.84 2.37
N ASP A 10 -10.21 12.07 1.88
CA ASP A 10 -11.39 12.53 1.15
C ASP A 10 -11.50 11.82 -0.20
N GLU A 11 -10.35 11.49 -0.81
CA GLU A 11 -10.24 10.76 -2.08
C GLU A 11 -9.41 9.49 -1.92
N ALA A 12 -9.61 8.53 -2.83
CA ALA A 12 -8.84 7.29 -2.87
C ALA A 12 -7.42 7.52 -3.40
N VAL A 13 -6.44 6.89 -2.77
CA VAL A 13 -5.03 6.94 -3.15
C VAL A 13 -4.61 5.60 -3.72
N TRP A 14 -4.11 5.63 -4.95
CA TRP A 14 -3.73 4.46 -5.73
C TRP A 14 -2.22 4.46 -6.02
N LEU A 15 -1.60 3.30 -5.89
CA LEU A 15 -0.25 3.03 -6.37
C LEU A 15 -0.33 2.42 -7.76
N HIS A 16 0.17 3.14 -8.77
CA HIS A 16 0.38 2.53 -10.08
C HIS A 16 1.41 1.41 -9.98
N ALA A 17 1.05 0.18 -10.37
CA ALA A 17 1.91 -0.99 -10.24
C ALA A 17 3.28 -0.84 -10.92
N ARG A 18 3.39 0.01 -11.96
CA ARG A 18 4.69 0.32 -12.59
C ARG A 18 5.73 0.92 -11.65
N TYR A 19 5.29 1.57 -10.56
CA TYR A 19 6.15 2.19 -9.56
C TYR A 19 6.39 1.30 -8.34
N ALA A 20 5.68 0.18 -8.23
CA ALA A 20 5.82 -0.76 -7.12
C ALA A 20 7.13 -1.56 -7.13
N ASN A 21 7.84 -1.58 -8.26
CA ASN A 21 9.17 -2.20 -8.38
C ASN A 21 10.30 -1.34 -7.77
N ARG A 22 9.95 -0.33 -6.99
CA ARG A 22 10.87 0.52 -6.22
C ARG A 22 10.77 0.14 -4.75
N HIS A 23 11.89 0.22 -4.03
CA HIS A 23 11.90 -0.01 -2.59
C HIS A 23 10.97 0.99 -1.90
N GLY A 24 10.01 0.49 -1.14
CA GLY A 24 9.10 1.27 -0.30
C GLY A 24 9.43 1.14 1.18
N MET A 25 8.87 2.03 2.00
CA MET A 25 8.99 1.99 3.45
C MET A 25 7.59 2.10 4.07
N ILE A 26 7.27 1.20 5.00
CA ILE A 26 6.08 1.29 5.87
C ILE A 26 6.59 1.51 7.29
N ALA A 27 6.26 2.65 7.89
CA ALA A 27 6.71 3.05 9.22
C ALA A 27 5.54 3.51 10.10
N GLY A 28 5.73 3.49 11.43
CA GLY A 28 4.69 3.79 12.43
C GLY A 28 4.96 3.11 13.77
N ALA A 29 4.27 3.54 14.84
CA ALA A 29 4.40 2.95 16.18
C ALA A 29 3.85 1.51 16.25
N THR A 30 4.11 0.80 17.34
CA THR A 30 3.50 -0.53 17.56
C THR A 30 1.98 -0.40 17.63
N GLY A 31 1.26 -1.33 16.99
CA GLY A 31 -0.20 -1.31 16.94
C GLY A 31 -0.83 -0.40 15.88
N THR A 32 -0.05 0.36 15.09
CA THR A 32 -0.60 1.27 14.05
C THR A 32 -0.84 0.59 12.69
N GLY A 33 -0.96 -0.74 12.66
CA GLY A 33 -1.38 -1.46 11.45
C GLY A 33 -0.31 -1.75 10.40
N LYS A 34 0.99 -1.48 10.63
CA LYS A 34 2.08 -1.74 9.65
C LYS A 34 2.02 -3.12 8.99
N SER A 35 1.83 -4.18 9.77
CA SER A 35 1.78 -5.57 9.24
C SER A 35 0.55 -5.81 8.39
N VAL A 36 -0.61 -5.25 8.78
CA VAL A 36 -1.84 -5.35 8.00
C VAL A 36 -1.72 -4.54 6.71
N SER A 37 -1.12 -3.35 6.75
CA SER A 37 -0.82 -2.55 5.55
C SER A 37 0.05 -3.30 4.56
N LEU A 38 1.09 -4.01 5.02
CA LEU A 38 1.94 -4.84 4.15
C LEU A 38 1.17 -6.02 3.55
N MET A 39 0.28 -6.65 4.31
CA MET A 39 -0.55 -7.76 3.85
C MET A 39 -1.51 -7.33 2.73
N LEU A 40 -2.25 -6.24 2.94
CA LEU A 40 -3.16 -5.69 1.93
C LEU A 40 -2.42 -5.26 0.65
N LEU A 41 -1.22 -4.70 0.80
CA LEU A 41 -0.36 -4.37 -0.33
C LEU A 41 0.06 -5.62 -1.11
N ALA A 42 0.38 -6.72 -0.42
CA ALA A 42 0.71 -8.00 -1.04
C ALA A 42 -0.50 -8.65 -1.75
N GLU A 43 -1.69 -8.56 -1.16
CA GLU A 43 -2.94 -9.01 -1.80
C GLU A 43 -3.20 -8.23 -3.10
N GLY A 44 -2.97 -6.92 -3.10
CA GLY A 44 -3.11 -6.09 -4.30
C GLY A 44 -2.11 -6.40 -5.43
N PHE A 45 -1.04 -7.15 -5.15
CA PHE A 45 -0.09 -7.62 -6.17
C PHE A 45 -0.45 -8.98 -6.79
N SER A 46 -1.39 -9.72 -6.20
CA SER A 46 -1.84 -11.04 -6.67
C SER A 46 -3.03 -10.93 -7.62
#